data_AF-A0A2M7LL70-F1
#
_entry.id   AF-A0A2M7LL70-F1
#
_cell.length_a   1.000
_cell.length_b   1.000
_cell.length_c   1.000
_cell.angle_alpha   90.00
_cell.angle_beta   90.00
_cell.angle_gamma   90.00
#
_symmetry.space_group_name_H-M   'P 1'
#
loop_
_entity.id
_entity.type
_entity.pdbx_description
1 polymer ?
#
loop_
_entity_poly.entity_id
_entity_poly.type
_entity_poly.pdbx_seq_one_letter_code
_entity_poly.pdbx_strand_id
1 'polypeptide(L)'
;PTVDSSTVVTLKSLQGNKEILLEGKGVPSGTSSIDYELSYDTQGQGKQGVIGTISDITGNTFEKQMTLGTCSSGRCVYHEVIGSIQVTLKFTGDYGERILVKEFSL
;
A
#
# COMPACT_ATOMS: atom_id res chain seq x y z
N PRO A 1 11.27 16.43 3.80
CA PRO A 1 11.68 15.41 4.80
C PRO A 1 11.11 14.05 4.42
N THR A 2 11.99 13.08 4.11
CA THR A 2 11.59 11.69 3.89
C THR A 2 11.21 11.05 5.24
N VAL A 3 10.43 9.97 5.18
CA VAL A 3 10.15 9.15 6.37
C VAL A 3 11.49 8.65 6.93
N ASP A 4 11.60 8.63 8.26
CA ASP A 4 12.82 8.17 8.94
C ASP A 4 13.12 6.72 8.55
N SER A 5 14.40 6.38 8.43
CA SER A 5 14.95 5.04 8.12
C SER A 5 14.44 3.92 9.02
N SER A 6 13.80 4.25 10.14
CA SER A 6 13.15 3.33 11.07
C SER A 6 11.83 2.73 10.54
N THR A 7 11.20 3.35 9.54
CA THR A 7 9.95 2.82 8.96
C THR A 7 10.24 1.72 7.94
N VAL A 8 9.85 0.49 8.29
CA VAL A 8 9.96 -0.70 7.44
C VAL A 8 8.58 -1.03 6.88
N VAL A 9 8.50 -1.20 5.57
CA VAL A 9 7.26 -1.54 4.85
C VAL A 9 7.44 -2.87 4.14
N THR A 10 6.46 -3.75 4.26
CA THR A 10 6.43 -5.04 3.56
C THR A 10 5.11 -5.22 2.84
N LEU A 11 5.18 -5.83 1.66
CA LEU A 11 4.02 -6.22 0.88
C LEU A 11 4.02 -7.75 0.74
N LYS A 12 2.95 -8.40 1.17
CA LYS A 12 2.80 -9.87 1.09
C LYS A 12 1.64 -10.22 0.18
N SER A 13 1.83 -11.20 -0.71
CA SER A 13 0.75 -11.80 -1.47
C SER A 13 -0.16 -12.66 -0.58
N LEU A 14 -1.46 -12.56 -0.80
CA LEU A 14 -2.49 -13.42 -0.22
C LEU A 14 -3.35 -14.04 -1.34
N GLN A 15 -4.03 -15.14 -1.04
CA GLN A 15 -5.00 -15.79 -1.93
C GLN A 15 -4.51 -15.99 -3.39
N GLY A 16 -3.24 -16.34 -3.59
CA GLY A 16 -2.65 -16.54 -4.92
C GLY A 16 -2.57 -15.24 -5.73
N ASN A 17 -2.00 -14.19 -5.14
CA ASN A 17 -1.76 -12.86 -5.75
C ASN A 17 -3.02 -12.04 -6.08
N LYS A 18 -4.20 -12.46 -5.62
CA LYS A 18 -5.45 -11.71 -5.79
C LYS A 18 -5.63 -10.63 -4.74
N GLU A 19 -5.04 -10.86 -3.57
CA GLU A 19 -5.04 -9.95 -2.45
C GLU A 19 -3.61 -9.73 -1.99
N ILE A 20 -3.40 -8.63 -1.31
CA ILE A 20 -2.12 -8.26 -0.74
C ILE A 20 -2.33 -7.71 0.66
N LEU A 21 -1.35 -7.94 1.52
CA LEU A 21 -1.25 -7.34 2.83
C LEU A 21 -0.06 -6.39 2.84
N LEU A 22 -0.36 -5.10 3.01
CA LEU A 22 0.63 -4.07 3.24
C LEU A 22 0.78 -3.86 4.73
N GLU A 23 1.98 -4.06 5.25
CA GLU A 23 2.31 -3.85 6.66
C GLU A 23 3.39 -2.78 6.78
N GLY A 24 3.25 -1.91 7.78
CA GLY A 24 4.27 -0.97 8.17
C GLY A 24 4.64 -1.12 9.64
N LYS A 25 5.93 -1.04 9.94
CA LYS A 25 6.48 -0.99 11.30
C LYS A 25 7.39 0.21 11.46
N GLY A 26 7.47 0.76 12.66
CA GLY A 26 8.24 1.98 12.91
C GLY A 26 7.61 3.21 12.28
N VAL A 27 6.28 3.26 12.21
CA VAL A 27 5.51 4.45 11.82
C VAL A 27 5.88 5.60 12.77
N PRO A 28 6.19 6.80 12.27
CA PRO A 28 6.56 7.92 13.12
C PRO A 28 5.46 8.22 14.15
N SER A 29 5.87 8.54 15.39
CA SER A 29 4.91 9.00 16.40
C SER A 29 4.23 10.29 15.94
N GLY A 30 2.97 10.47 16.31
CA GLY A 30 2.16 11.62 15.88
C GLY A 30 1.55 11.49 14.48
N THR A 31 1.74 10.35 13.79
CA THR A 31 1.05 10.06 12.52
C THR A 31 -0.46 9.90 12.77
N SER A 32 -1.27 10.69 12.07
CA SER A 32 -2.73 10.63 12.13
C SER A 32 -3.34 9.87 10.96
N SER A 33 -2.70 9.90 9.79
CA SER A 33 -3.13 9.12 8.63
C SER A 33 -1.96 8.80 7.70
N ILE A 34 -2.17 7.77 6.87
CA ILE A 34 -1.25 7.38 5.82
C ILE A 34 -2.05 7.23 4.54
N ASP A 35 -1.87 8.14 3.59
CA ASP A 35 -2.37 7.96 2.23
C ASP A 35 -1.44 7.00 1.50
N TYR A 36 -2.01 6.03 0.80
CA TYR A 36 -1.25 5.08 0.00
C TYR A 36 -1.72 5.08 -1.45
N GLU A 37 -0.77 4.88 -2.35
CA GLU A 37 -1.01 4.61 -3.76
C GLU A 37 -0.17 3.40 -4.16
N LEU A 38 -0.85 2.37 -4.64
CA LEU A 38 -0.25 1.24 -5.31
C LEU A 38 -0.36 1.44 -6.80
N SER A 39 0.72 1.16 -7.51
CA SER A 39 0.76 1.22 -8.96
C SER A 39 1.49 0.01 -9.52
N TYR A 40 0.90 -0.66 -10.50
CA TYR A 40 1.41 -1.90 -11.04
C TYR A 40 0.94 -2.11 -12.48
N ASP A 41 1.73 -2.82 -13.27
CA ASP A 41 1.35 -3.22 -14.61
C ASP A 41 0.57 -4.53 -14.57
N THR A 42 -0.34 -4.71 -15.53
CA THR A 42 -1.15 -5.92 -15.67
C THR A 42 -0.97 -6.53 -17.05
N GLN A 43 -1.15 -7.85 -17.16
CA GLN A 43 -0.94 -8.58 -18.42
C GLN A 43 -1.83 -8.09 -19.59
N GLY A 44 -2.98 -7.46 -19.31
CA GLY A 44 -3.94 -7.08 -20.36
C GLY A 44 -4.67 -5.75 -20.19
N GLN A 45 -4.58 -5.09 -19.02
CA GLN A 45 -5.31 -3.84 -18.75
C GLN A 45 -4.36 -2.65 -18.55
N GLY A 46 -3.08 -2.83 -18.91
CA GLY A 46 -2.04 -1.81 -18.72
C GLY A 46 -1.78 -1.52 -17.25
N LYS A 47 -1.39 -0.27 -16.97
CA LYS A 47 -1.10 0.20 -15.62
C LYS A 47 -2.37 0.40 -14.81
N GLN A 48 -2.42 -0.22 -13.64
CA GLN A 48 -3.52 -0.17 -12.69
C GLN A 48 -3.02 0.38 -11.35
N GLY A 49 -3.95 0.73 -10.47
CA GLY A 49 -3.60 1.19 -9.14
C GLY A 49 -4.71 1.08 -8.11
N VAL A 50 -4.31 1.15 -6.84
CA VAL A 50 -5.21 1.15 -5.69
C VAL A 50 -4.80 2.31 -4.81
N ILE A 51 -5.73 3.23 -4.53
CA ILE A 51 -5.49 4.40 -3.69
C ILE A 51 -6.41 4.32 -2.48
N GLY A 52 -5.89 4.72 -1.32
CA GLY A 52 -6.73 4.89 -0.14
C GLY A 52 -5.98 5.52 1.02
N THR A 53 -6.66 5.54 2.17
CA THR A 53 -6.13 6.11 3.40
C THR A 53 -6.20 5.06 4.51
N ILE A 54 -5.15 5.00 5.32
CA ILE A 54 -5.05 4.20 6.54
C ILE A 54 -5.13 5.18 7.71
N SER A 55 -6.21 5.06 8.49
CA SER A 55 -6.40 5.81 9.74
C SER A 55 -6.28 4.92 10.98
N ASP A 56 -6.28 3.60 10.80
CA ASP A 56 -6.16 2.63 11.89
C ASP A 56 -4.68 2.29 12.12
N ILE A 57 -4.02 3.14 12.90
CA ILE A 57 -2.59 3.02 13.24
C ILE A 57 -2.51 2.59 14.70
N THR A 58 -1.97 1.40 14.94
CA THR A 58 -1.83 0.86 16.29
C THR A 58 -0.38 1.05 16.74
N GLY A 59 -0.18 2.02 17.64
CA GLY A 59 1.16 2.38 18.11
C GLY A 59 2.04 2.91 16.98
N ASN A 60 3.07 2.15 16.60
CA ASN A 60 3.97 2.46 15.49
C ASN A 60 3.80 1.48 14.32
N THR A 61 2.64 0.85 14.19
CA THR A 61 2.36 -0.15 13.16
C THR A 61 1.04 0.10 12.44
N PHE A 62 0.94 -0.40 11.22
CA PHE A 62 -0.32 -0.47 10.49
C PHE A 62 -0.37 -1.74 9.64
N GLU A 63 -1.59 -2.18 9.34
CA GLU A 63 -1.85 -3.26 8.39
C GLU A 63 -3.00 -2.86 7.47
N LYS A 64 -2.86 -3.17 6.18
CA LYS A 64 -3.90 -2.91 5.19
C LYS A 64 -3.97 -4.05 4.17
N GLN A 65 -5.07 -4.77 4.20
CA GLN A 65 -5.41 -5.73 3.16
C GLN A 65 -6.10 -5.01 1.98
N MET A 66 -5.70 -5.37 0.76
CA MET A 66 -6.26 -4.80 -0.47
C MET A 66 -6.44 -5.90 -1.51
N THR A 67 -7.45 -5.73 -2.36
CA THR A 67 -7.68 -6.58 -3.53
C THR A 67 -7.01 -5.97 -4.75
N LEU A 68 -6.25 -6.79 -5.49
CA LEU A 68 -5.70 -6.42 -6.79
C LEU A 68 -6.74 -6.72 -7.87
N GLY A 69 -7.70 -5.81 -8.01
CA GLY A 69 -8.82 -6.01 -8.93
C GLY A 69 -9.89 -4.94 -8.79
N THR A 70 -10.90 -5.06 -9.64
CA THR A 70 -12.09 -4.20 -9.61
C THR A 70 -13.30 -5.03 -9.21
N CYS A 71 -14.05 -4.58 -8.20
CA CYS A 71 -15.30 -5.22 -7.78
C CYS A 71 -16.49 -4.35 -8.17
N SER A 72 -17.38 -4.87 -9.00
CA SER A 72 -18.62 -4.21 -9.40
C SER A 72 -19.81 -5.15 -9.16
N SER A 73 -20.86 -4.66 -8.49
CA SER A 73 -22.12 -5.39 -8.30
C SER A 73 -21.97 -6.83 -7.77
N GLY A 74 -21.06 -7.03 -6.81
CA GLY A 74 -20.84 -8.33 -6.16
C GLY A 74 -19.91 -9.29 -6.91
N ARG A 75 -19.33 -8.88 -8.05
CA ARG A 75 -18.32 -9.67 -8.77
C ARG A 75 -16.99 -8.93 -8.81
N CYS A 76 -15.93 -9.59 -8.38
CA CYS A 76 -14.56 -9.08 -8.49
C CYS A 76 -13.87 -9.67 -9.72
N VAL A 77 -13.28 -8.78 -10.53
CA VAL A 77 -12.34 -9.13 -11.59
C VAL A 77 -10.95 -8.85 -11.05
N TYR A 78 -10.17 -9.90 -10.84
CA TYR A 78 -8.81 -9.80 -10.35
C TYR A 78 -7.84 -9.50 -11.49
N HIS A 79 -6.85 -8.67 -11.20
CA HIS A 79 -5.80 -8.33 -12.13
C HIS A 79 -4.63 -9.31 -12.02
N GLU A 80 -4.07 -9.70 -13.16
CA GLU A 80 -2.80 -10.43 -13.20
C GLU A 80 -1.65 -9.43 -13.28
N VAL A 81 -0.93 -9.27 -12.17
CA VAL A 81 0.20 -8.33 -12.05
C VAL A 81 1.41 -8.84 -12.81
N ILE A 82 2.04 -7.95 -13.57
CA ILE A 82 3.33 -8.19 -14.23
C ILE A 82 4.39 -7.24 -13.67
N GLY A 83 5.58 -7.77 -13.39
CA GLY A 83 6.68 -6.98 -12.84
C GLY A 83 6.47 -6.57 -11.38
N SER A 84 6.97 -5.38 -11.03
CA SER A 84 6.95 -4.86 -9.67
C SER A 84 5.72 -4.01 -9.38
N ILE A 85 5.28 -4.02 -8.11
CA ILE A 85 4.32 -3.09 -7.56
C ILE A 85 5.08 -1.94 -6.90
N GLN A 86 4.84 -0.71 -7.36
CA GLN A 86 5.28 0.50 -6.68
C GLN A 86 4.24 0.87 -5.60
N VAL A 87 4.70 1.10 -4.39
CA VAL A 87 3.92 1.58 -3.25
C VAL A 87 4.44 2.95 -2.86
N THR A 88 3.60 3.97 -2.96
CA THR A 88 3.84 5.31 -2.43
C THR A 88 3.02 5.48 -1.16
N LEU A 89 3.65 5.91 -0.07
CA LEU A 89 3.02 6.22 1.20
C LEU A 89 3.29 7.66 1.57
N LYS A 90 2.24 8.42 1.87
CA LYS A 90 2.32 9.76 2.43
C LYS A 90 1.78 9.73 3.85
N PHE A 91 2.68 9.86 4.81
CA PHE A 91 2.38 9.93 6.22
C PHE A 91 2.08 11.37 6.60
N THR A 92 0.94 11.60 7.24
CA THR A 92 0.51 12.91 7.73
C THR A 92 0.46 12.86 9.25
N GLY A 93 1.09 13.82 9.92
CA GLY A 93 1.09 13.91 11.37
C GLY A 93 1.40 15.32 11.88
N ASP A 94 1.58 15.45 13.19
CA ASP A 94 2.00 16.71 13.84
C ASP A 94 3.38 17.20 13.36
N TYR A 95 4.22 16.29 12.89
CA TYR A 95 5.50 16.53 12.25
C TYR A 95 5.40 16.98 10.78
N GLY A 96 4.18 17.17 10.26
CA GLY A 96 3.89 17.49 8.86
C GLY A 96 3.74 16.26 7.97
N GLU A 97 4.01 16.43 6.68
CA GLU A 97 3.90 15.36 5.68
C GLU A 97 5.28 14.74 5.37
N ARG A 98 5.32 13.41 5.24
CA ARG A 98 6.51 12.65 4.82
C ARG A 98 6.13 11.59 3.81
N ILE A 99 6.95 11.42 2.78
CA ILE A 99 6.69 10.46 1.69
C ILE A 99 7.74 9.33 1.73
N LEU A 100 7.28 8.10 1.50
CA LEU A 100 8.08 6.91 1.29
C LEU A 100 7.61 6.22 0.01
N VAL A 101 8.55 5.87 -0.86
CA VAL A 101 8.28 5.09 -2.07
C VAL A 101 9.09 3.79 -1.99
N LYS A 102 8.44 2.66 -2.29
CA LYS A 102 9.04 1.34 -2.31
C LYS A 102 8.53 0.56 -3.52
N GLU A 103 9.37 -0.35 -4.02
CA GLU A 103 8.99 -1.30 -5.06
C GLU A 103 9.07 -2.71 -4.49
N PHE A 104 8.10 -3.54 -4.84
CA PHE A 104 7.99 -4.93 -4.40
C PHE A 104 7.76 -5.83 -5.60
N SER A 105 8.37 -7.01 -5.60
CA SER A 105 8.00 -8.10 -6.50
C SER A 105 7.13 -9.09 -5.72
N LEU A 106 6.00 -9.49 -6.29
CA LEU A 106 5.10 -10.50 -5.71
C LEU A 106 5.53 -11.92 -6.07
#